data_AF-A0A2Z7BAE1-F1
#
_entry.id   AF-A0A2Z7BAE1-F1
#
_cell.length_a   1.000
_cell.length_b   1.000
_cell.length_c   1.000
_cell.angle_alpha   90.00
_cell.angle_beta   90.00
_cell.angle_gamma   90.00
#
_symmetry.space_group_name_H-M   'P 1'
#
loop_
_entity.id
_entity.type
_entity.pdbx_description
1 polymer ?
#
loop_
_entity_poly.entity_id
_entity_poly.type
_entity_poly.pdbx_seq_one_letter_code
_entity_poly.pdbx_strand_id
1 'polypeptide(L)'
;MKIIYVFIQHQIDHIYKLQIQLNKDWCVAQTGVPTDKLQAFLDYACGVNDCSAIQSGASCFEPNDVISHASYALNQEYRRPNVCHIDIATISTIDPCNLFFPLLLY
;
A
#
# COMPACT_ATOMS: atom_id res chain seq x y z
N MET A 1 1.82 36.31 22.18
CA MET A 1 0.82 35.91 21.15
C MET A 1 1.25 34.75 20.26
N LYS A 2 2.51 34.66 19.76
CA LYS A 2 2.95 33.52 18.92
C LYS A 2 3.00 32.15 19.63
N ILE A 3 3.36 32.12 20.92
CA ILE A 3 3.52 30.89 21.70
C ILE A 3 2.18 30.15 21.89
N ILE A 4 1.09 30.88 22.13
CA ILE A 4 -0.26 30.30 22.25
C ILE A 4 -0.68 29.64 20.93
N TYR A 5 -0.37 30.26 19.78
CA TYR A 5 -0.63 29.68 18.46
C TYR A 5 0.12 28.36 18.25
N VAL A 6 1.38 28.27 18.68
CA VAL A 6 2.18 27.03 18.58
C VAL A 6 1.59 25.91 19.45
N PHE A 7 1.12 26.21 20.66
CA PHE A 7 0.47 25.21 21.53
C PHE A 7 -0.90 24.77 20.99
N ILE A 8 -1.69 25.72 20.49
CA ILE A 8 -2.98 25.42 19.84
C ILE A 8 -2.74 24.55 18.61
N GLN A 9 -1.71 24.84 17.81
CA GLN A 9 -1.36 24.09 16.60
C GLN A 9 -0.87 22.68 16.93
N HIS A 10 -0.07 22.50 17.98
CA HIS A 10 0.36 21.18 18.44
C HIS A 10 -0.80 20.33 19.02
N GLN A 11 -1.77 20.95 19.69
CA GLN A 11 -3.01 20.28 20.14
C GLN A 11 -3.91 19.92 18.96
N ILE A 12 -3.96 20.79 17.94
CA ILE A 12 -4.63 20.59 16.66
C ILE A 12 -3.99 19.45 15.87
N ASP A 13 -2.66 19.36 15.78
CA ASP A 13 -1.95 18.24 15.15
C ASP A 13 -2.27 16.90 15.82
N HIS A 14 -2.44 16.88 17.16
CA HIS A 14 -2.91 15.70 17.89
C HIS A 14 -4.38 15.33 17.58
N ILE A 15 -5.26 16.32 17.46
CA ILE A 15 -6.68 16.12 17.11
C ILE A 15 -6.83 15.63 15.66
N TYR A 16 -6.08 16.19 14.70
CA TYR A 16 -6.11 15.74 13.30
C TYR A 16 -5.40 14.40 13.09
N LYS A 17 -4.45 13.99 13.94
CA LYS A 17 -3.81 12.66 13.85
C LYS A 17 -4.79 11.49 14.05
N LEU A 18 -5.94 11.73 14.71
CA LEU A 18 -7.04 10.76 14.84
C LEU A 18 -7.95 10.70 13.59
N GLN A 19 -8.02 11.75 12.78
CA GLN A 19 -8.72 11.74 11.48
C GLN A 19 -7.81 11.36 10.30
N ILE A 20 -6.48 11.51 10.44
CA ILE A 20 -5.47 11.06 9.45
C ILE A 20 -5.27 9.52 9.50
N GLN A 21 -6.17 8.77 10.15
CA GLN A 21 -6.24 7.31 10.17
C GLN A 21 -7.63 6.77 9.81
N LEU A 22 -8.53 7.57 9.18
CA LEU A 22 -9.85 7.07 8.80
C LEU A 22 -9.89 6.44 7.38
N ASN A 23 -8.90 6.75 6.53
CA ASN A 23 -8.71 6.13 5.24
C ASN A 23 -7.30 5.53 5.19
N LYS A 24 -7.19 4.23 5.51
CA LYS A 24 -5.95 3.49 5.27
C LYS A 24 -5.86 3.24 3.77
N ASP A 25 -5.28 4.20 3.07
CA ASP A 25 -5.07 4.13 1.63
C ASP A 25 -3.88 3.21 1.34
N TRP A 26 -4.02 2.41 0.30
CA TRP A 26 -3.06 1.42 -0.18
C TRP A 26 -2.81 1.68 -1.66
N CYS A 27 -1.58 1.46 -2.12
CA CYS A 27 -1.30 1.46 -3.55
C CYS A 27 -1.33 0.01 -4.06
N VAL A 28 -2.27 -0.31 -4.94
CA VAL A 28 -2.49 -1.67 -5.46
C VAL A 28 -2.41 -1.68 -6.99
N ALA A 29 -2.02 -2.80 -7.57
CA ALA A 29 -1.93 -2.95 -9.01
C ALA A 29 -3.32 -2.81 -9.68
N GLN A 30 -3.37 -2.17 -10.84
CA GLN A 30 -4.60 -2.09 -11.64
C GLN A 30 -4.81 -3.40 -12.41
N THR A 31 -6.06 -3.87 -12.46
CA THR A 31 -6.44 -5.12 -13.17
C THR A 31 -6.34 -5.02 -14.69
N GLY A 32 -6.35 -3.81 -15.25
CA GLY A 32 -6.22 -3.57 -16.70
C GLY A 32 -4.77 -3.50 -17.20
N VAL A 33 -3.79 -3.63 -16.32
CA VAL A 33 -2.36 -3.54 -16.68
C VAL A 33 -1.89 -4.90 -17.20
N PRO A 34 -1.17 -4.94 -18.33
CA PRO A 34 -0.56 -6.16 -18.83
C PRO A 34 0.31 -6.86 -17.77
N THR A 35 0.14 -8.17 -17.62
CA THR A 35 0.81 -8.97 -16.58
C THR A 35 2.33 -8.91 -16.70
N ASP A 36 2.87 -8.81 -17.91
CA ASP A 36 4.31 -8.64 -18.17
C ASP A 36 4.85 -7.32 -17.59
N LYS A 37 4.08 -6.23 -17.65
CA LYS A 37 4.46 -4.96 -17.00
C LYS A 37 4.45 -5.08 -15.48
N LEU A 38 3.45 -5.76 -14.92
CA LEU A 38 3.38 -6.00 -13.47
C LEU A 38 4.53 -6.90 -13.00
N GLN A 39 4.88 -7.93 -13.77
CA GLN A 39 6.02 -8.79 -13.48
C GLN A 39 7.34 -8.02 -13.54
N ALA A 40 7.55 -7.20 -14.58
CA ALA A 40 8.76 -6.39 -14.70
C ALA A 40 8.92 -5.41 -13.52
N PHE A 41 7.81 -4.80 -13.07
CA PHE A 41 7.81 -3.98 -11.86
C PHE A 41 8.14 -4.80 -10.61
N LEU A 42 7.51 -5.96 -10.44
CA LEU A 42 7.72 -6.85 -9.29
C LEU A 42 9.19 -7.31 -9.21
N ASP A 43 9.78 -7.73 -10.32
CA ASP A 43 11.18 -8.17 -10.42
C ASP A 43 12.14 -7.02 -10.02
N TYR A 44 11.88 -5.81 -10.52
CA TYR A 44 12.64 -4.62 -10.14
C TYR A 44 12.49 -4.32 -8.64
N ALA A 45 11.25 -4.25 -8.14
CA ALA A 45 10.95 -3.90 -6.77
C ALA A 45 11.59 -4.88 -5.77
N CYS A 46 11.53 -6.19 -6.05
CA CYS A 46 12.13 -7.21 -5.20
C CYS A 46 13.66 -7.31 -5.33
N GLY A 47 14.26 -6.73 -6.38
CA GLY A 47 15.70 -6.57 -6.48
C GLY A 47 16.27 -5.50 -5.53
N VAL A 48 15.45 -4.52 -5.15
CA VAL A 48 15.86 -3.38 -4.31
C VAL A 48 15.19 -3.34 -2.93
N ASN A 49 14.07 -4.04 -2.75
CA ASN A 49 13.31 -4.13 -1.51
C ASN A 49 13.18 -5.57 -1.00
N ASP A 50 12.83 -5.71 0.28
CA ASP A 50 12.46 -6.99 0.88
C ASP A 50 11.07 -7.46 0.43
N CYS A 51 11.02 -8.56 -0.33
CA CYS A 51 9.82 -9.27 -0.76
C CYS A 51 9.60 -10.59 -0.03
N SER A 52 10.20 -10.81 1.14
CA SER A 52 10.05 -12.05 1.92
C SER A 52 8.59 -12.37 2.28
N ALA A 53 7.75 -11.35 2.47
CA ALA A 53 6.35 -11.53 2.84
C ALA A 53 5.47 -12.15 1.74
N ILE A 54 5.88 -12.05 0.47
CA ILE A 54 5.17 -12.61 -0.70
C ILE A 54 5.83 -13.89 -1.22
N GLN A 55 6.79 -14.47 -0.49
CA GLN A 55 7.37 -15.76 -0.84
C GLN A 55 6.49 -16.91 -0.36
N SER A 56 6.63 -18.08 -0.99
CA SER A 56 5.88 -19.29 -0.63
C SER A 56 5.91 -19.55 0.89
N GLY A 57 4.73 -19.67 1.50
CA GLY A 57 4.56 -19.92 2.93
C GLY A 57 4.61 -18.67 3.83
N ALA A 58 4.82 -17.49 3.26
CA ALA A 58 4.74 -16.22 4.00
C ALA A 58 3.31 -15.67 4.06
N SER A 59 3.08 -14.68 4.93
CA SER A 59 1.74 -14.17 5.27
C SER A 59 1.02 -13.45 4.13
N CYS A 60 1.75 -13.01 3.11
CA CYS A 60 1.25 -12.23 1.98
C CYS A 60 1.34 -12.99 0.65
N PHE A 61 1.61 -14.30 0.71
CA PHE A 61 1.80 -15.11 -0.48
C PHE A 61 0.52 -15.29 -1.27
N GLU A 62 -0.62 -15.42 -0.59
CA GLU A 62 -1.90 -15.68 -1.24
C GLU A 62 -2.69 -14.38 -1.49
N PRO A 63 -3.34 -14.25 -2.67
CA PRO A 63 -3.33 -15.25 -3.74
C PRO A 63 -1.99 -15.26 -4.49
N ASN A 64 -1.54 -16.46 -4.89
CA ASN A 64 -0.29 -16.64 -5.63
C ASN A 64 -0.44 -16.22 -7.10
N ASP A 65 -0.56 -14.93 -7.34
CA ASP A 65 -0.59 -14.32 -8.67
C ASP A 65 0.23 -13.03 -8.73
N VAL A 66 0.60 -12.67 -9.96
CA VAL A 66 1.47 -11.51 -10.23
C VAL A 66 0.82 -10.21 -9.78
N ILE A 67 -0.51 -10.08 -9.91
CA ILE A 67 -1.21 -8.83 -9.59
C ILE A 67 -1.20 -8.57 -8.08
N SER A 68 -1.34 -9.61 -7.27
CA SER A 68 -1.36 -9.52 -5.81
C SER A 68 0.03 -9.29 -5.25
N HIS A 69 1.03 -10.00 -5.77
CA HIS A 69 2.43 -9.78 -5.41
C HIS A 69 2.91 -8.39 -5.85
N ALA A 70 2.54 -7.92 -7.04
CA ALA A 70 2.83 -6.56 -7.49
C ALA A 70 2.12 -5.50 -6.63
N SER A 71 0.88 -5.77 -6.19
CA SER A 71 0.15 -4.87 -5.28
C SER A 71 0.85 -4.72 -3.92
N TYR A 72 1.41 -5.80 -3.39
CA TYR A 72 2.25 -5.73 -2.18
C TYR A 72 3.48 -4.85 -2.41
N ALA A 73 4.22 -5.08 -3.50
CA ALA A 73 5.42 -4.32 -3.84
C ALA A 73 5.11 -2.82 -4.05
N LEU A 74 4.04 -2.50 -4.78
CA LEU A 74 3.54 -1.13 -4.98
C LEU A 74 3.19 -0.44 -3.66
N ASN A 75 2.55 -1.17 -2.74
CA ASN A 75 2.24 -0.61 -1.44
C ASN A 75 3.50 -0.36 -0.58
N GLN A 76 4.57 -1.14 -0.75
CA GLN A 76 5.83 -0.84 -0.07
C GLN A 76 6.47 0.46 -0.58
N GLU A 77 6.40 0.71 -1.89
CA GLU A 77 6.77 1.99 -2.50
C GLU A 77 5.84 3.14 -2.06
N TYR A 78 4.56 2.85 -1.82
CA TYR A 78 3.67 3.88 -1.30
C TYR A 78 3.96 4.24 0.16
N ARG A 79 4.46 3.31 0.98
CA ARG A 79 4.72 3.56 2.40
C ARG A 79 6.09 4.16 2.70
N ARG A 80 7.10 3.87 1.87
CA ARG A 80 8.47 4.34 2.10
C ARG A 80 8.75 5.64 1.32
N PRO A 81 8.67 5.66 -0.03
CA PRO A 81 8.80 6.89 -0.80
C PRO A 81 7.53 7.75 -0.94
N ASN A 82 6.35 7.34 -0.43
CA ASN A 82 5.07 8.04 -0.65
C ASN A 82 4.70 8.20 -2.13
N VAL A 83 5.16 7.28 -2.98
CA VAL A 83 4.88 7.30 -4.43
C VAL A 83 3.98 6.13 -4.79
N CYS A 84 2.86 6.41 -5.45
CA CYS A 84 2.04 5.40 -6.09
C CYS A 84 2.12 5.61 -7.61
N HIS A 85 2.63 4.61 -8.32
CA HIS A 85 2.83 4.62 -9.77
C HIS A 85 1.48 4.52 -10.50
N ILE A 86 0.81 5.65 -10.75
CA ILE A 86 -0.56 5.70 -11.28
C ILE A 86 -0.72 5.09 -12.69
N ASP A 87 0.38 4.82 -13.38
CA ASP A 87 0.42 4.13 -14.67
C ASP A 87 0.20 2.61 -14.56
N ILE A 88 0.50 2.02 -13.40
CA ILE A 88 0.32 0.59 -13.14
C ILE A 88 -0.48 0.29 -11.85
N ALA A 89 -0.77 1.31 -11.04
CA ALA A 89 -1.36 1.18 -9.72
C ALA A 89 -2.46 2.21 -9.47
N THR A 90 -3.30 1.95 -8.49
CA THR A 90 -4.34 2.87 -8.01
C THR A 90 -4.36 2.89 -6.49
N ILE A 91 -4.87 4.00 -5.94
CA ILE A 91 -5.20 4.04 -4.52
C ILE A 91 -6.43 3.17 -4.27
N SER A 92 -6.35 2.35 -3.23
CA SER A 92 -7.38 1.43 -2.77
C SER A 92 -7.54 1.60 -1.26
N THR A 93 -8.76 1.38 -0.76
CA THR A 93 -9.03 1.28 0.68
C THR A 93 -8.84 -0.15 1.20
N ILE A 94 -8.52 -1.09 0.30
CA ILE A 94 -8.35 -2.51 0.59
C ILE A 94 -6.86 -2.85 0.63
N ASP A 95 -6.46 -3.52 1.71
CA ASP A 95 -5.10 -3.99 1.93
C ASP A 95 -4.74 -5.10 0.92
N PRO A 96 -3.70 -4.91 0.08
CA PRO A 96 -3.28 -5.89 -0.91
C PRO A 96 -2.82 -7.21 -0.28
N CYS A 97 -2.36 -7.17 0.97
CA CYS A 97 -1.93 -8.34 1.71
C CYS A 97 -3.08 -9.09 2.39
N ASN A 98 -4.25 -8.43 2.53
CA ASN A 98 -5.47 -9.01 3.09
C ASN A 98 -6.60 -9.07 2.04
N LEU A 99 -6.28 -9.18 0.74
CA LEU A 99 -7.28 -9.31 -0.34
C LEU A 99 -8.24 -10.49 -0.14
N PHE A 100 -7.98 -11.38 0.83
CA PHE A 100 -8.80 -12.53 1.17
C PHE A 100 -9.83 -12.33 2.29
N PHE A 101 -9.81 -11.22 3.05
CA PHE A 101 -10.80 -11.04 4.14
C PHE A 101 -12.21 -10.60 3.68
N PRO A 102 -12.42 -9.82 2.61
CA PRO A 102 -13.77 -9.40 2.23
C PRO A 102 -14.48 -10.32 1.21
N LEU A 103 -13.80 -11.29 0.60
CA LEU A 103 -14.39 -12.16 -0.44
C LEU A 103 -14.86 -13.54 0.07
N LEU A 104 -14.80 -13.80 1.38
CA LEU A 104 -15.33 -15.02 2.00
C LEU A 104 -16.49 -14.79 3.00
N LEU A 105 -17.14 -13.62 2.95
CA LEU A 105 -18.36 -13.36 3.73
C LEU A 105 -19.55 -12.87 2.88
N TYR A 106 -19.69 -13.43 1.66
CA TYR A 106 -20.94 -13.43 0.92
C TYR A 106 -21.16 -14.77 0.22
#